data_AF-A0A2N2N9N8-F1
#
_entry.id   AF-A0A2N2N9N8-F1
#
_cell.length_a   1.000
_cell.length_b   1.000
_cell.length_c   1.000
_cell.angle_alpha   90.00
_cell.angle_beta   90.00
_cell.angle_gamma   90.00
#
_symmetry.space_group_name_H-M   'P 1'
#
loop_
_entity.id
_entity.type
_entity.pdbx_description
1 polymer ?
#
loop_
_entity_poly.entity_id
_entity_poly.type
_entity_poly.pdbx_seq_one_letter_code
_entity_poly.pdbx_strand_id
1 'polypeptide(L)'
;MRPEAHNKIHLPDNLRGRSIFEKVIPMVCNLKNMLDKLVICEGDHSKFKQWEKRSYQAYLIDEIKTQILGTTNKDRWKEIIRNHILSKEPSSLGASCIDMYLVAYVSENYGSGKEKFFQFIEKKGISKKRNVAQAIWQVGKGDGVFLDILNKDGTIKDWEFFNKWVA
;
A
#
# COMPACT_ATOMS: atom_id res chain seq x y z
N MET A 1 -17.67 -29.63 2.88
CA MET A 1 -17.47 -28.59 1.86
C MET A 1 -16.15 -27.89 2.17
N ARG A 2 -15.09 -28.14 1.40
CA ARG A 2 -13.81 -27.43 1.58
C ARG A 2 -13.96 -26.05 0.92
N PRO A 3 -13.52 -24.94 1.55
CA PRO A 3 -13.48 -23.66 0.89
C PRO A 3 -12.57 -23.76 -0.33
N GLU A 4 -12.98 -23.14 -1.43
CA GLU A 4 -12.23 -23.09 -2.67
C GLU A 4 -10.81 -22.60 -2.38
N ALA A 5 -9.80 -23.36 -2.81
CA ALA A 5 -8.42 -22.94 -2.71
C ALA A 5 -8.25 -21.71 -3.61
N HIS A 6 -8.26 -20.51 -3.03
CA HIS A 6 -7.83 -19.31 -3.74
C HIS A 6 -6.47 -19.62 -4.36
N ASN A 7 -6.39 -19.64 -5.69
CA ASN A 7 -5.16 -19.94 -6.41
C ASN A 7 -4.13 -18.89 -6.03
N LYS A 8 -3.22 -19.28 -5.14
CA LYS A 8 -2.07 -18.50 -4.71
C LYS A 8 -1.15 -18.36 -5.92
N ILE A 9 -1.07 -17.16 -6.47
CA ILE A 9 -0.14 -16.87 -7.56
C ILE A 9 1.20 -16.37 -7.03
N HIS A 10 2.23 -16.53 -7.84
CA HIS A 10 3.53 -15.92 -7.57
C HIS A 10 3.41 -14.40 -7.74
N LEU A 11 3.76 -13.64 -6.70
CA LEU A 11 3.83 -12.18 -6.80
C LEU A 11 5.11 -11.79 -7.57
N PRO A 12 5.02 -11.18 -8.77
CA PRO A 12 6.20 -10.73 -9.50
C PRO A 12 6.85 -9.50 -8.83
N ASP A 13 8.14 -9.32 -9.08
CA ASP A 13 8.87 -8.08 -8.75
C ASP A 13 8.65 -6.94 -9.77
N ASN A 14 8.00 -7.27 -10.88
CA ASN A 14 7.51 -6.33 -11.86
C ASN A 14 5.97 -6.37 -11.89
N LEU A 15 5.35 -5.32 -11.36
CA LEU A 15 3.90 -5.17 -11.29
C LEU A 15 3.42 -4.44 -12.56
N ARG A 16 3.02 -5.22 -13.57
CA ARG A 16 2.49 -4.74 -14.87
C ARG A 16 3.35 -3.63 -15.52
N GLY A 17 4.65 -3.87 -15.62
CA GLY A 17 5.63 -2.95 -16.18
C GLY A 17 6.35 -2.07 -15.15
N ARG A 18 5.92 -2.05 -13.88
CA ARG A 18 6.58 -1.29 -12.82
C ARG A 18 7.45 -2.17 -11.93
N SER A 19 8.75 -1.87 -11.87
CA SER A 19 9.65 -2.45 -10.86
C SER A 19 9.25 -2.00 -9.45
N ILE A 20 9.11 -2.95 -8.52
CA ILE A 20 8.82 -2.66 -7.11
C ILE A 20 10.06 -2.22 -6.32
N PHE A 21 11.25 -2.25 -6.94
CA PHE A 21 12.52 -1.87 -6.31
C PHE A 21 12.94 -0.42 -6.61
N GLU A 22 12.26 0.23 -7.56
CA GLU A 22 12.59 1.59 -7.99
C GLU A 22 11.74 2.65 -7.29
N LYS A 23 12.34 3.83 -7.06
CA LYS A 23 11.66 5.02 -6.52
C LYS A 23 10.99 4.81 -5.15
N VAL A 24 11.59 3.99 -4.29
CA VAL A 24 11.13 3.80 -2.92
C VAL A 24 11.53 5.02 -2.08
N ILE A 25 10.57 5.90 -1.78
CA ILE A 25 10.78 7.12 -1.00
C ILE A 25 10.30 6.87 0.43
N PRO A 26 11.18 6.91 1.45
CA PRO A 26 10.76 6.75 2.83
C PRO A 26 9.75 7.85 3.20
N MET A 27 8.55 7.44 3.58
CA MET A 27 7.50 8.30 4.09
C MET A 27 7.01 7.78 5.43
N VAL A 28 6.51 8.68 6.27
CA VAL A 28 6.03 8.35 7.63
C VAL A 28 4.51 8.60 7.76
N CYS A 29 3.86 9.08 6.69
CA CYS A 29 2.42 9.29 6.65
C CYS A 29 1.73 8.09 6.00
N ASN A 30 0.90 7.39 6.78
CA ASN A 30 0.08 6.28 6.29
C ASN A 30 -1.25 6.79 5.71
N LEU A 31 -1.89 5.96 4.90
CA LEU A 31 -3.12 6.23 4.18
C LEU A 31 -4.26 6.66 5.12
N LYS A 32 -4.43 5.96 6.25
CA LYS A 32 -5.49 6.27 7.23
C LYS A 32 -5.38 7.71 7.74
N ASN A 33 -4.18 8.12 8.15
CA ASN A 33 -3.97 9.47 8.69
C ASN A 33 -4.21 10.55 7.62
N MET A 34 -3.83 10.27 6.37
CA MET A 34 -4.09 11.18 5.25
C MET A 34 -5.61 11.32 4.98
N LEU A 35 -6.37 10.22 5.01
CA LEU A 35 -7.84 10.25 4.84
C LEU A 35 -8.55 10.97 6.00
N ASP A 36 -8.12 10.71 7.23
CA ASP A 36 -8.63 11.45 8.40
C ASP A 36 -8.37 12.96 8.23
N LYS A 37 -7.21 13.34 7.70
CA LYS A 37 -6.87 14.73 7.41
C LYS A 37 -7.71 15.31 6.26
N LEU A 38 -8.00 14.52 5.23
CA LEU A 38 -8.88 14.91 4.11
C LEU A 38 -10.25 15.33 4.60
N VAL A 39 -10.84 14.57 5.52
CA VAL A 39 -12.13 14.89 6.13
C VAL A 39 -12.06 16.15 6.97
N ILE A 40 -11.05 16.27 7.84
CA ILE A 40 -10.86 17.45 8.70
C ILE A 40 -10.70 18.73 7.86
N CYS A 41 -10.07 18.63 6.69
CA CYS A 41 -9.88 19.75 5.79
C CYS A 41 -11.00 19.89 4.74
N GLU A 42 -12.09 19.13 4.84
CA GLU A 42 -13.23 19.18 3.93
C GLU A 42 -12.84 19.03 2.45
N GLY A 43 -11.85 18.19 2.17
CA GLY A 43 -11.33 17.98 0.82
C GLY A 43 -10.28 18.97 0.34
N ASP A 44 -10.01 20.04 1.09
CA ASP A 44 -9.01 21.05 0.73
C ASP A 44 -7.59 20.55 1.01
N HIS A 45 -7.02 19.87 0.02
CA HIS A 45 -5.66 19.32 0.09
C HIS A 45 -4.56 20.40 0.04
N SER A 46 -4.90 21.69 -0.19
CA SER A 46 -3.90 22.77 -0.10
C SER A 46 -3.36 22.93 1.32
N LYS A 47 -4.22 22.64 2.32
CA LYS A 47 -3.95 22.65 3.77
C LYS A 47 -3.12 21.46 4.26
N PHE A 48 -2.80 20.51 3.39
CA PHE A 48 -2.01 19.34 3.75
C PHE A 48 -0.54 19.71 3.94
N LYS A 49 0.10 19.07 4.92
CA LYS A 49 1.55 19.07 5.06
C LYS A 49 2.18 18.27 3.92
N GLN A 50 3.46 18.49 3.66
CA GLN A 50 4.13 17.89 2.49
C GLN A 50 4.03 16.35 2.47
N TRP A 51 4.15 15.68 3.62
CA TRP A 51 4.05 14.23 3.69
C TRP A 51 2.61 13.70 3.48
N GLU A 52 1.60 14.45 3.91
CA GLU A 52 0.18 14.15 3.63
C GLU A 52 -0.10 14.28 2.13
N LYS A 53 0.43 15.34 1.48
CA LYS A 53 0.33 15.54 0.03
C LYS A 53 0.94 14.38 -0.74
N ARG A 54 2.10 13.87 -0.30
CA ARG A 54 2.73 12.72 -0.97
C ARG A 54 1.90 11.44 -0.84
N SER A 55 1.33 11.17 0.34
CA SER A 55 0.41 10.03 0.53
C SER A 55 -0.85 10.20 -0.34
N TYR A 56 -1.45 11.40 -0.35
CA TYR A 56 -2.60 11.74 -1.18
C TYR A 56 -2.34 11.51 -2.67
N GLN A 57 -1.18 11.95 -3.17
CA GLN A 57 -0.74 11.73 -4.55
C GLN A 57 -0.44 10.26 -4.83
N ALA A 58 0.13 9.54 -3.88
CA ALA A 58 0.51 8.15 -4.09
C ALA A 58 -0.68 7.20 -4.34
N TYR A 59 -1.86 7.58 -3.85
CA TYR A 59 -3.10 6.85 -4.06
C TYR A 59 -4.06 7.56 -5.01
N LEU A 60 -3.61 8.63 -5.71
CA LEU A 60 -4.43 9.41 -6.65
C LEU A 60 -5.78 9.84 -6.06
N ILE A 61 -5.78 10.22 -4.77
CA ILE A 61 -7.00 10.42 -3.99
C ILE A 61 -7.91 11.51 -4.56
N ASP A 62 -7.35 12.47 -5.31
CA ASP A 62 -8.16 13.51 -5.97
C ASP A 62 -9.28 12.93 -6.84
N GLU A 63 -9.02 11.80 -7.49
CA GLU A 63 -9.97 11.11 -8.37
C GLU A 63 -11.13 10.46 -7.61
N ILE A 64 -10.96 10.16 -6.32
CA ILE A 64 -11.96 9.50 -5.47
C ILE A 64 -12.38 10.33 -4.26
N LYS A 65 -11.86 11.56 -4.11
CA LYS A 65 -12.08 12.40 -2.91
C LYS A 65 -13.55 12.62 -2.63
N THR A 66 -14.36 12.85 -3.65
CA THR A 66 -15.81 13.08 -3.51
C THR A 66 -16.52 11.85 -2.96
N GLN A 67 -16.09 10.65 -3.35
CA GLN A 67 -16.65 9.40 -2.82
C GLN A 67 -16.26 9.19 -1.35
N ILE A 68 -15.02 9.52 -1.00
CA ILE A 68 -14.51 9.45 0.38
C ILE A 68 -15.24 10.44 1.30
N LEU A 69 -15.41 11.69 0.86
CA LEU A 69 -16.09 12.74 1.61
C LEU A 69 -17.61 12.53 1.68
N GLY A 70 -18.18 11.87 0.66
CA GLY A 70 -19.61 11.58 0.57
C GLY A 70 -20.07 10.42 1.46
N THR A 71 -19.18 9.74 2.19
CA THR A 71 -19.52 8.65 3.11
C THR A 71 -19.09 8.96 4.54
N THR A 72 -20.01 8.77 5.49
CA THR A 72 -19.72 8.81 6.92
C THR A 72 -19.18 7.47 7.44
N ASN A 73 -19.37 6.39 6.67
CA ASN A 73 -18.86 5.06 7.01
C ASN A 73 -17.39 4.92 6.55
N LYS A 74 -16.46 4.89 7.51
CA LYS A 74 -15.02 4.71 7.25
C LYS A 74 -14.64 3.33 6.74
N ASP A 75 -15.43 2.29 7.00
CA ASP A 75 -15.17 0.97 6.41
C ASP A 75 -15.37 1.00 4.89
N ARG A 76 -16.28 1.83 4.41
CA ARG A 76 -16.49 2.05 2.97
C ARG A 76 -15.28 2.71 2.29
N TRP A 77 -14.44 3.43 3.03
CA TRP A 77 -13.19 3.95 2.46
C TRP A 77 -12.27 2.83 1.98
N LYS A 78 -12.20 1.71 2.74
CA LYS A 78 -11.37 0.56 2.38
C LYS A 78 -11.80 0.00 1.04
N GLU A 79 -13.10 -0.20 0.84
CA GLU A 79 -13.67 -0.69 -0.41
C GLU A 79 -13.39 0.26 -1.59
N ILE A 80 -13.69 1.56 -1.42
CA ILE A 80 -13.45 2.58 -2.45
C ILE A 80 -11.98 2.58 -2.89
N ILE A 81 -11.06 2.57 -1.92
CA ILE A 81 -9.62 2.65 -2.21
C ILE A 81 -9.09 1.36 -2.83
N ARG A 82 -9.54 0.19 -2.35
CA ARG A 82 -9.16 -1.10 -2.94
C ARG A 82 -9.59 -1.17 -4.40
N ASN A 83 -10.85 -0.85 -4.69
CA ASN A 83 -11.37 -0.84 -6.05
C ASN A 83 -10.63 0.20 -6.91
N HIS A 84 -10.33 1.37 -6.33
CA HIS A 84 -9.54 2.39 -7.00
C HIS A 84 -8.14 1.89 -7.36
N ILE A 85 -7.39 1.28 -6.44
CA ILE A 85 -6.06 0.71 -6.71
C ILE A 85 -6.12 -0.31 -7.86
N LEU A 86 -7.10 -1.22 -7.83
CA LEU A 86 -7.26 -2.23 -8.89
C LEU A 86 -7.65 -1.63 -10.25
N SER A 87 -8.26 -0.44 -10.26
CA SER A 87 -8.61 0.27 -11.51
C SER A 87 -7.44 1.02 -12.15
N LYS A 88 -6.27 1.05 -11.52
CA LYS A 88 -5.11 1.83 -11.99
C LYS A 88 -4.04 0.96 -12.61
N GLU A 89 -3.31 1.58 -13.53
CA GLU A 89 -2.01 1.09 -13.93
C GLU A 89 -1.06 1.23 -12.74
N PRO A 90 -0.32 0.17 -12.34
CA PRO A 90 0.62 0.26 -11.23
C PRO A 90 1.66 1.37 -11.40
N SER A 91 2.00 1.74 -12.64
CA SER A 91 2.91 2.85 -12.96
C SER A 91 2.39 4.23 -12.57
N SER A 92 1.06 4.42 -12.44
CA SER A 92 0.47 5.71 -12.06
C SER A 92 0.41 5.92 -10.53
N LEU A 93 0.53 4.85 -9.75
CA LEU A 93 0.50 4.92 -8.29
C LEU A 93 1.82 5.49 -7.74
N GLY A 94 1.84 6.00 -6.51
CA GLY A 94 3.08 6.46 -5.86
C GLY A 94 3.74 5.40 -4.99
N ALA A 95 4.88 5.77 -4.42
CA ALA A 95 5.71 4.85 -3.62
C ALA A 95 4.95 4.21 -2.44
N SER A 96 4.17 4.97 -1.66
CA SER A 96 3.43 4.42 -0.51
C SER A 96 2.49 3.28 -0.89
N CYS A 97 1.80 3.39 -2.03
CA CYS A 97 0.92 2.32 -2.49
C CYS A 97 1.73 1.07 -2.91
N ILE A 98 2.92 1.24 -3.48
CA ILE A 98 3.79 0.12 -3.85
C ILE A 98 4.50 -0.48 -2.65
N ASP A 99 4.81 0.31 -1.61
CA ASP A 99 5.41 -0.20 -0.36
C ASP A 99 4.52 -1.31 0.25
N MET A 100 3.20 -1.19 0.12
CA MET A 100 2.24 -2.21 0.53
C MET A 100 2.41 -3.52 -0.26
N TYR A 101 2.54 -3.43 -1.59
CA TYR A 101 2.83 -4.59 -2.43
C TYR A 101 4.21 -5.19 -2.12
N LEU A 102 5.22 -4.35 -1.87
CA LEU A 102 6.57 -4.77 -1.52
C LEU A 102 6.58 -5.58 -0.21
N VAL A 103 5.82 -5.16 0.80
CA VAL A 103 5.65 -5.94 2.04
C VAL A 103 5.05 -7.32 1.75
N ALA A 104 3.99 -7.38 0.94
CA ALA A 104 3.36 -8.64 0.53
C ALA A 104 4.35 -9.55 -0.20
N TYR A 105 5.01 -9.02 -1.22
CA TYR A 105 6.02 -9.71 -2.04
C TYR A 105 7.13 -10.30 -1.17
N VAL A 106 7.67 -9.53 -0.23
CA VAL A 106 8.75 -10.01 0.63
C VAL A 106 8.27 -11.08 1.60
N SER A 107 7.09 -10.88 2.21
CA SER A 107 6.51 -11.85 3.14
C SER A 107 6.34 -13.22 2.50
N GLU A 108 5.92 -13.21 1.23
CA GLU A 108 5.61 -14.41 0.46
C GLU A 108 6.89 -15.11 -0.03
N ASN A 109 7.84 -14.35 -0.60
CA ASN A 109 9.00 -14.94 -1.28
C ASN A 109 10.22 -15.15 -0.36
N TYR A 110 10.30 -14.44 0.77
CA TYR A 110 11.49 -14.42 1.63
C TYR A 110 11.19 -14.60 3.12
N GLY A 111 9.91 -14.70 3.49
CA GLY A 111 9.44 -14.90 4.86
C GLY A 111 8.85 -13.63 5.48
N SER A 112 7.94 -13.82 6.43
CA SER A 112 7.17 -12.75 7.06
C SER A 112 7.93 -12.00 8.15
N GLY A 113 7.38 -10.86 8.54
CA GLY A 113 7.88 -10.06 9.64
C GLY A 113 8.95 -9.04 9.26
N LYS A 114 9.12 -8.10 10.19
CA LYS A 114 9.92 -6.89 10.02
C LYS A 114 11.39 -7.16 9.71
N GLU A 115 12.04 -8.08 10.43
CA GLU A 115 13.48 -8.31 10.23
C GLU A 115 13.77 -8.98 8.88
N LYS A 116 12.89 -9.88 8.41
CA LYS A 116 12.99 -10.45 7.06
C LYS A 116 12.84 -9.38 6.00
N PHE A 117 11.90 -8.45 6.20
CA PHE A 117 11.76 -7.28 5.33
C PHE A 117 13.03 -6.45 5.28
N PHE A 118 13.64 -6.16 6.43
CA PHE A 118 14.82 -5.30 6.50
C PHE A 118 16.04 -5.94 5.82
N GLN A 119 16.26 -7.23 6.08
CA GLN A 119 17.29 -8.03 5.41
C GLN A 119 17.11 -8.01 3.89
N PHE A 120 15.85 -8.09 3.41
CA PHE A 120 15.56 -8.01 1.99
C PHE A 120 15.89 -6.64 1.39
N ILE A 121 15.46 -5.55 2.02
CA ILE A 121 15.73 -4.16 1.58
C ILE A 121 17.24 -3.92 1.42
N GLU A 122 18.03 -4.42 2.37
CA GLU A 122 19.49 -4.33 2.33
C GLU A 122 20.08 -5.22 1.23
N LYS A 123 19.70 -6.50 1.20
CA LYS A 123 20.22 -7.50 0.24
C LYS A 123 19.95 -7.12 -1.22
N LYS A 124 18.80 -6.51 -1.51
CA LYS A 124 18.42 -6.04 -2.86
C LYS A 124 18.97 -4.66 -3.21
N GLY A 125 19.70 -4.02 -2.30
CA GLY A 125 20.32 -2.71 -2.54
C GLY A 125 19.33 -1.55 -2.60
N ILE A 126 18.08 -1.73 -2.16
CA ILE A 126 17.06 -0.66 -2.11
C ILE A 126 17.50 0.43 -1.13
N SER A 127 18.02 0.03 0.03
CA SER A 127 18.66 0.96 0.97
C SER A 127 19.53 0.21 1.98
N LYS A 128 20.68 0.78 2.32
CA LYS A 128 21.52 0.33 3.45
C LYS A 128 21.12 0.94 4.80
N LYS A 129 20.20 1.91 4.80
CA LYS A 129 19.81 2.64 6.00
C LYS A 129 18.58 2.00 6.64
N ARG A 130 18.74 1.47 7.86
CA ARG A 130 17.66 0.77 8.60
C ARG A 130 16.41 1.64 8.83
N ASN A 131 16.57 2.95 9.00
CA ASN A 131 15.45 3.89 9.14
C ASN A 131 14.60 4.01 7.87
N VAL A 132 15.18 3.82 6.68
CA VAL A 132 14.45 3.78 5.41
C VAL A 132 13.61 2.50 5.33
N ALA A 133 14.21 1.34 5.63
CA ALA A 133 13.49 0.06 5.71
C ALA A 133 12.34 0.11 6.72
N GLN A 134 12.56 0.77 7.86
CA GLN A 134 11.53 1.02 8.88
C GLN A 134 10.36 1.84 8.35
N ALA A 135 10.63 2.94 7.63
CA ALA A 135 9.60 3.80 7.09
C ALA A 135 8.73 3.06 6.06
N ILE A 136 9.38 2.35 5.12
CA ILE A 136 8.70 1.53 4.11
C ILE A 136 7.83 0.46 4.78
N TRP A 137 8.39 -0.28 5.74
CA TRP A 137 7.64 -1.30 6.48
C TRP A 137 6.44 -0.70 7.20
N GLN A 138 6.62 0.41 7.92
CA GLN A 138 5.53 1.04 8.67
C GLN A 138 4.39 1.50 7.77
N VAL A 139 4.70 2.13 6.64
CA VAL A 139 3.71 2.60 5.69
C VAL A 139 3.07 1.44 4.95
N GLY A 140 3.86 0.61 4.25
CA GLY A 140 3.33 -0.49 3.45
C GLY A 140 2.50 -1.48 4.26
N LYS A 141 3.02 -1.92 5.42
CA LYS A 141 2.27 -2.79 6.33
C LYS A 141 1.08 -2.07 6.94
N GLY A 142 1.24 -0.79 7.31
CA GLY A 142 0.20 0.01 7.93
C GLY A 142 -1.01 0.18 7.01
N ASP A 143 -0.75 0.52 5.75
CA ASP A 143 -1.74 0.74 4.71
C ASP A 143 -2.42 -0.58 4.32
N GLY A 144 -1.64 -1.66 4.14
CA GLY A 144 -2.21 -2.98 3.83
C GLY A 144 -3.08 -3.55 4.95
N VAL A 145 -2.70 -3.33 6.22
CA VAL A 145 -3.55 -3.69 7.37
C VAL A 145 -4.80 -2.82 7.43
N PHE A 146 -4.68 -1.52 7.16
CA PHE A 146 -5.82 -0.60 7.14
C PHE A 146 -6.85 -0.98 6.05
N LEU A 147 -6.38 -1.35 4.85
CA LEU A 147 -7.21 -1.82 3.74
C LEU A 147 -7.68 -3.27 3.89
N ASP A 148 -7.32 -3.93 4.99
CA ASP A 148 -7.68 -5.32 5.28
C ASP A 148 -7.17 -6.34 4.24
N ILE A 149 -6.03 -6.05 3.61
CA ILE A 149 -5.40 -6.94 2.62
C ILE A 149 -4.13 -7.63 3.15
N LEU A 150 -3.54 -7.10 4.25
CA LEU A 150 -2.40 -7.70 4.95
C LEU A 150 -2.74 -8.02 6.41
N ASN A 151 -2.13 -9.07 6.94
CA ASN A 151 -2.08 -9.36 8.37
C ASN A 151 -1.07 -8.45 9.10
N LYS A 152 -1.12 -8.47 10.43
CA LYS A 152 -0.25 -7.63 11.28
C LYS A 152 1.25 -7.95 11.14
N ASP A 153 1.60 -9.15 10.69
CA ASP A 153 2.97 -9.60 10.45
C ASP A 153 3.45 -9.36 9.00
N GLY A 154 2.63 -8.73 8.17
CA GLY A 154 2.90 -8.43 6.77
C GLY A 154 2.54 -9.53 5.79
N THR A 155 2.08 -10.70 6.26
CA THR A 155 1.56 -11.76 5.36
C THR A 155 0.27 -11.32 4.68
N ILE A 156 -0.02 -11.90 3.51
CA ILE A 156 -1.22 -11.59 2.74
C ILE A 156 -2.45 -12.14 3.46
N LYS A 157 -3.43 -11.24 3.67
CA LYS A 157 -4.76 -11.58 4.17
C LYS A 157 -5.75 -11.82 3.03
N ASP A 158 -5.65 -11.02 1.97
CA ASP A 158 -6.60 -11.02 0.86
C ASP A 158 -5.90 -11.37 -0.47
N TRP A 159 -5.86 -12.66 -0.78
CA TRP A 159 -5.27 -13.15 -2.04
C TRP A 159 -6.06 -12.73 -3.27
N GLU A 160 -7.38 -12.54 -3.16
CA GLU A 160 -8.20 -12.11 -4.30
C GLU A 160 -7.79 -10.72 -4.78
N PHE A 161 -7.53 -9.80 -3.85
CA PHE A 161 -7.03 -8.47 -4.16
C PHE A 161 -5.69 -8.53 -4.91
N PHE A 162 -4.69 -9.25 -4.37
CA PHE A 162 -3.38 -9.35 -5.04
C PHE A 162 -3.47 -10.06 -6.38
N ASN A 163 -4.33 -11.07 -6.51
CA ASN A 163 -4.57 -11.76 -7.76
C ASN A 163 -5.11 -10.82 -8.84
N LYS A 164 -6.05 -9.96 -8.48
CA LYS A 164 -6.59 -8.93 -9.40
C LYS A 164 -5.57 -7.84 -9.70
N TRP A 165 -4.68 -7.52 -8.76
CA TRP A 165 -3.75 -6.42 -8.94
C TRP A 165 -2.60 -6.75 -9.90
N VAL A 166 -2.15 -8.01 -9.90
CA VAL A 166 -1.08 -8.46 -10.81
C VAL A 166 -1.59 -8.88 -12.19
N ALA A 167 -2.88 -9.18 -12.32
CA ALA A 167 -3.54 -9.53 -13.58
C ALA A 167 -3.62 -8.32 -14.52
#